data_AF-A0A355WM55-F1
#
_entry.id   AF-A0A355WM55-F1
#
_cell.length_a   1.000
_cell.length_b   1.000
_cell.length_c   1.000
_cell.angle_alpha   90.00
_cell.angle_beta   90.00
_cell.angle_gamma   90.00
#
_symmetry.space_group_name_H-M   'P 1'
#
loop_
_entity.id
_entity.type
_entity.pdbx_description
1 polymer ?
#
loop_
_entity_poly.entity_id
_entity_poly.type
_entity_poly.pdbx_seq_one_letter_code
_entity_poly.pdbx_strand_id
1 'polypeptide(L)'
;MTLIFRPAIVAAALLFTAALPSHHAQAESLAGSYLAASQANFENNYAASALYYTRALAADPDNLGLMQNVVLAYLSKGDAEKAVPIAAKMESLGANSQLAQLLLLTEAIRKENFADAAALFEKGASFSPLLDGLIRGWVDFGKGDMSAATAEFDEMRANNAMRVFSDYHRALMLAVVGDFEGSEKLLAGENGQPVRIGRGSLIAHIEVLSQLERNPDAIKVIEGAMNGSGDLEMLNLLQRLNAGETLPI
;
A
#
# COMPACT_ATOMS: atom_id res chain seq x y z
N MET A 1 -42.30 80.53 -37.41
CA MET A 1 -43.64 80.50 -36.80
C MET A 1 -43.56 79.61 -35.57
N THR A 2 -43.81 80.21 -34.41
CA THR A 2 -43.65 79.71 -33.03
C THR A 2 -44.73 78.70 -32.59
N LEU A 3 -44.41 77.87 -31.59
CA LEU A 3 -45.23 77.37 -30.43
C LEU A 3 -44.57 76.04 -29.92
N ILE A 4 -43.76 76.02 -28.86
CA ILE A 4 -44.08 75.83 -27.42
C ILE A 4 -45.09 74.71 -27.14
N PHE A 5 -44.65 73.62 -26.47
CA PHE A 5 -45.31 72.95 -25.32
C PHE A 5 -44.37 71.88 -24.69
N ARG A 6 -43.97 72.06 -23.42
CA ARG A 6 -43.57 71.00 -22.45
C ARG A 6 -44.87 70.65 -21.65
N PRO A 7 -45.05 69.53 -20.88
CA PRO A 7 -44.06 68.71 -20.16
C PRO A 7 -44.43 67.19 -20.00
N ALA A 8 -43.69 66.48 -19.12
CA ALA A 8 -44.20 65.51 -18.10
C ALA A 8 -44.05 63.97 -18.32
N ILE A 9 -43.40 63.33 -17.31
CA ILE A 9 -43.65 61.98 -16.71
C ILE A 9 -43.11 60.79 -17.57
N VAL A 10 -42.39 59.77 -17.11
CA VAL A 10 -42.42 58.95 -15.88
C VAL A 10 -41.04 58.32 -15.63
N ALA A 11 -40.64 58.24 -14.37
CA ALA A 11 -39.53 57.43 -13.86
C ALA A 11 -39.88 55.94 -13.79
N ALA A 12 -38.83 55.11 -13.72
CA ALA A 12 -38.83 53.70 -13.27
C ALA A 12 -39.23 52.64 -14.30
N ALA A 13 -38.28 51.74 -14.58
CA ALA A 13 -38.48 50.32 -14.29
C ALA A 13 -37.13 49.58 -14.34
N LEU A 14 -36.63 49.29 -13.12
CA LEU A 14 -36.18 47.97 -12.69
C LEU A 14 -34.96 47.35 -13.41
N LEU A 15 -33.81 47.64 -12.81
CA LEU A 15 -32.76 46.65 -12.56
C LEU A 15 -33.38 45.34 -12.06
N PHE A 16 -33.59 44.39 -12.96
CA PHE A 16 -33.81 43.00 -12.59
C PHE A 16 -32.42 42.39 -12.31
N THR A 17 -31.78 42.85 -11.23
CA THR A 17 -30.76 42.04 -10.57
C THR A 17 -31.52 40.90 -9.93
N ALA A 18 -31.70 39.82 -10.70
CA ALA A 18 -32.03 38.52 -10.14
C ALA A 18 -30.91 38.20 -9.15
N ALA A 19 -31.16 38.48 -7.86
CA ALA A 19 -30.47 37.82 -6.79
C ALA A 19 -30.86 36.34 -6.90
N LEU A 20 -30.18 35.62 -7.79
CA LEU A 20 -30.16 34.17 -7.74
C LEU A 20 -29.60 33.85 -6.35
N PRO A 21 -30.37 33.19 -5.46
CA PRO A 21 -29.80 32.73 -4.21
C PRO A 21 -28.58 31.89 -4.58
N SER A 22 -27.43 32.30 -4.08
CA SER A 22 -26.17 31.62 -4.34
C SER A 22 -26.34 30.18 -3.87
N HIS A 23 -26.38 29.22 -4.80
CA HIS A 23 -26.46 27.78 -4.50
C HIS A 23 -25.22 27.23 -3.77
N HIS A 24 -24.39 28.09 -3.18
CA HIS A 24 -23.25 27.71 -2.36
C HIS A 24 -23.65 26.98 -1.07
N ALA A 25 -24.86 27.19 -0.55
CA ALA A 25 -25.34 26.51 0.66
C ALA A 25 -25.67 25.02 0.46
N GLN A 26 -25.88 24.54 -0.79
CA GLN A 26 -26.24 23.14 -1.04
C GLN A 26 -25.01 22.22 -1.14
N ALA A 27 -23.82 22.78 -1.37
CA ALA A 27 -22.55 22.04 -1.45
C ALA A 27 -22.04 21.56 -0.08
N GLU A 28 -22.50 22.16 1.02
CA GLU A 28 -22.15 21.75 2.39
C GLU A 28 -23.07 20.67 2.98
N SER A 29 -24.05 20.20 2.21
CA SER A 29 -24.86 19.04 2.60
C SER A 29 -24.06 17.73 2.48
N LEU A 30 -24.46 16.70 3.24
CA LEU A 30 -23.92 15.34 3.12
C LEU A 30 -23.86 14.87 1.65
N ALA A 31 -24.96 15.03 0.92
CA ALA A 31 -25.07 14.65 -0.49
C ALA A 31 -24.16 15.49 -1.39
N GLY A 32 -24.06 16.81 -1.15
CA GLY A 32 -23.16 17.69 -1.89
C GLY A 32 -21.69 17.31 -1.72
N SER A 33 -21.27 17.07 -0.46
CA SER A 33 -19.93 16.61 -0.14
C SER A 33 -19.64 15.22 -0.73
N TYR A 34 -20.60 14.29 -0.65
CA TYR A 34 -20.45 12.97 -1.24
C TYR A 34 -20.26 13.04 -2.76
N LEU A 35 -21.12 13.76 -3.48
CA LEU A 35 -21.03 13.89 -4.94
C LEU A 35 -19.75 14.61 -5.38
N ALA A 36 -19.34 15.66 -4.67
CA ALA A 36 -18.07 16.34 -4.93
C ALA A 36 -16.87 15.39 -4.73
N ALA A 37 -16.91 14.56 -3.69
CA ALA A 37 -15.88 13.56 -3.43
C ALA A 37 -15.86 12.48 -4.52
N SER A 38 -17.01 11.96 -4.93
CA SER A 38 -17.12 10.96 -5.99
C SER A 38 -16.61 11.50 -7.33
N GLN A 39 -16.95 12.74 -7.69
CA GLN A 39 -16.43 13.38 -8.91
C GLN A 39 -14.91 13.55 -8.84
N ALA A 40 -14.38 14.05 -7.72
CA ALA A 40 -12.94 14.18 -7.52
C ALA A 40 -12.23 12.82 -7.59
N ASN A 41 -12.83 11.76 -7.05
CA ASN A 41 -12.30 10.41 -7.13
C ASN A 41 -12.25 9.90 -8.58
N PHE A 42 -13.31 10.15 -9.36
CA PHE A 42 -13.37 9.81 -10.78
C PHE A 42 -12.29 10.52 -11.60
N GLU A 43 -11.96 11.77 -11.24
CA GLU A 43 -10.89 12.56 -11.85
C GLU A 43 -9.48 12.24 -11.30
N ASN A 44 -9.35 11.24 -10.40
CA ASN A 44 -8.13 10.90 -9.67
C ASN A 44 -7.55 12.05 -8.83
N ASN A 45 -8.37 13.04 -8.49
CA ASN A 45 -8.02 14.11 -7.55
C ASN A 45 -8.23 13.61 -6.11
N TYR A 46 -7.33 12.75 -5.64
CA TYR A 46 -7.46 12.10 -4.33
C TYR A 46 -7.37 13.09 -3.16
N ALA A 47 -6.70 14.23 -3.34
CA ALA A 47 -6.67 15.29 -2.33
C ALA A 47 -8.06 15.90 -2.12
N ALA A 48 -8.78 16.23 -3.20
CA ALA A 48 -10.15 16.73 -3.11
C ALA A 48 -11.13 15.63 -2.68
N SER A 49 -10.97 14.40 -3.18
CA SER A 49 -11.76 13.23 -2.76
C SER A 49 -11.70 13.03 -1.24
N ALA A 50 -10.48 12.97 -0.67
CA ALA A 50 -10.29 12.80 0.77
C ALA A 50 -10.91 13.95 1.58
N LEU A 51 -10.76 15.20 1.11
CA LEU A 51 -11.37 16.37 1.76
C LEU A 51 -12.90 16.26 1.81
N TYR A 52 -13.53 16.00 0.67
CA TYR A 52 -14.99 16.01 0.57
C TYR A 52 -15.63 14.75 1.19
N TYR A 53 -15.02 13.57 1.07
CA TYR A 53 -15.50 12.39 1.80
C TYR A 53 -15.36 12.57 3.32
N THR A 54 -14.30 13.23 3.80
CA THR A 54 -14.16 13.54 5.24
C THR A 54 -15.26 14.50 5.70
N ARG A 55 -15.62 15.50 4.89
CA ARG A 55 -16.76 16.39 5.19
C ARG A 55 -18.09 15.64 5.21
N ALA A 56 -18.30 14.72 4.26
CA ALA A 56 -19.49 13.87 4.26
C ALA A 56 -19.53 12.99 5.53
N LEU A 57 -18.41 12.35 5.90
CA LEU A 57 -18.31 11.56 7.12
C LEU A 57 -18.58 12.39 8.37
N ALA A 58 -18.16 13.66 8.42
CA ALA A 58 -18.44 14.53 9.57
C ALA A 58 -19.95 14.78 9.79
N ALA A 59 -20.76 14.69 8.72
CA ALA A 59 -22.22 14.83 8.80
C ALA A 59 -22.93 13.52 9.20
N ASP A 60 -22.30 12.35 8.98
CA ASP A 60 -22.80 11.04 9.40
C ASP A 60 -21.63 10.15 9.91
N PRO A 61 -21.13 10.39 11.14
CA PRO A 61 -19.84 9.87 11.59
C PRO A 61 -19.74 8.36 11.78
N ASP A 62 -20.86 7.65 11.85
CA ASP A 62 -20.91 6.19 12.08
C ASP A 62 -21.24 5.41 10.80
N ASN A 63 -21.33 6.10 9.66
CA ASN A 63 -21.59 5.50 8.37
C ASN A 63 -20.37 4.74 7.83
N LEU A 64 -20.42 3.41 7.90
CA LEU A 64 -19.32 2.53 7.46
C LEU A 64 -18.96 2.72 5.98
N GLY A 65 -19.94 3.04 5.12
CA GLY A 65 -19.68 3.30 3.70
C GLY A 65 -18.85 4.57 3.48
N LEU A 66 -19.17 5.65 4.22
CA LEU A 66 -18.38 6.88 4.19
C LEU A 66 -17.00 6.68 4.79
N MET A 67 -16.88 5.93 5.89
CA MET A 67 -15.58 5.57 6.45
C MET A 67 -14.70 4.85 5.43
N GLN A 68 -15.25 3.86 4.73
CA GLN A 68 -14.51 3.13 3.70
C GLN A 68 -14.07 4.03 2.55
N ASN A 69 -14.91 4.97 2.12
CA ASN A 69 -14.54 5.97 1.11
C ASN A 69 -13.42 6.91 1.60
N VAL A 70 -13.48 7.34 2.86
CA VAL A 70 -12.42 8.16 3.47
C VAL A 70 -11.10 7.39 3.54
N VAL A 71 -11.12 6.14 4.01
CA VAL A 71 -9.93 5.26 4.05
C VAL A 71 -9.33 5.12 2.66
N LEU A 72 -10.15 4.77 1.66
CA LEU A 72 -9.68 4.60 0.29
C LEU A 72 -9.10 5.91 -0.27
N ALA A 73 -9.76 7.05 -0.06
CA ALA A 73 -9.28 8.33 -0.58
C ALA A 73 -7.94 8.76 0.03
N TYR A 74 -7.75 8.54 1.34
CA TYR A 74 -6.46 8.80 2.00
C TYR A 74 -5.37 7.84 1.51
N LEU A 75 -5.67 6.56 1.32
CA LEU A 75 -4.72 5.60 0.75
C LEU A 75 -4.33 5.96 -0.68
N SER A 76 -5.30 6.33 -1.54
CA SER A 76 -5.04 6.76 -2.92
C SER A 76 -4.22 8.06 -2.98
N LYS A 77 -4.33 8.92 -1.95
CA LYS A 77 -3.50 10.12 -1.79
C LYS A 77 -2.08 9.82 -1.27
N GLY A 78 -1.82 8.61 -0.78
CA GLY A 78 -0.56 8.22 -0.13
C GLY A 78 -0.45 8.64 1.33
N ASP A 79 -1.56 8.99 1.99
CA ASP A 79 -1.62 9.49 3.37
C ASP A 79 -2.26 8.42 4.28
N ALA A 80 -1.65 7.24 4.32
CA ALA A 80 -2.17 6.07 5.04
C ALA A 80 -2.34 6.32 6.55
N GLU A 81 -1.45 7.12 7.15
CA GLU A 81 -1.48 7.45 8.58
C GLU A 81 -2.81 8.12 8.98
N LYS A 82 -3.40 8.95 8.12
CA LYS A 82 -4.71 9.57 8.39
C LYS A 82 -5.89 8.62 8.24
N ALA A 83 -5.71 7.51 7.53
CA ALA A 83 -6.75 6.50 7.39
C ALA A 83 -6.82 5.54 8.59
N VAL A 84 -5.72 5.33 9.31
CA VAL A 84 -5.63 4.43 10.48
C VAL A 84 -6.71 4.66 11.54
N PRO A 85 -6.95 5.89 12.06
CA PRO A 85 -7.98 6.10 13.08
C PRO A 85 -9.39 5.80 12.57
N ILE A 86 -9.64 5.97 11.27
CA ILE A 86 -10.94 5.65 10.66
C ILE A 86 -11.09 4.13 10.55
N ALA A 87 -10.06 3.40 10.12
CA ALA A 87 -10.06 1.94 10.11
C ALA A 87 -10.25 1.35 11.51
N ALA A 88 -9.60 1.90 12.53
CA ALA A 88 -9.80 1.49 13.92
C ALA A 88 -11.25 1.73 14.38
N LYS A 89 -11.86 2.85 13.98
CA LYS A 89 -13.27 3.12 14.25
C LYS A 89 -14.18 2.11 13.54
N MET A 90 -13.91 1.77 12.29
CA MET A 90 -14.66 0.74 11.54
C MET A 90 -14.66 -0.61 12.29
N GLU A 91 -13.48 -1.07 12.76
CA GLU A 91 -13.38 -2.31 13.55
C GLU A 91 -14.16 -2.20 14.88
N SER A 92 -14.10 -1.05 15.57
CA SER A 92 -14.84 -0.84 16.82
C SER A 92 -16.36 -0.87 16.65
N LEU A 93 -16.84 -0.58 15.43
CA LEU A 93 -18.24 -0.68 15.04
C LEU A 93 -18.62 -2.08 14.52
N GLY A 94 -17.70 -3.05 14.57
CA GLY A 94 -17.90 -4.41 14.10
C GLY A 94 -17.92 -4.56 12.59
N ALA A 95 -17.32 -3.61 11.84
CA ALA A 95 -17.20 -3.73 10.40
C ALA A 95 -16.29 -4.91 10.04
N ASN A 96 -16.72 -5.77 9.12
CA ASN A 96 -15.85 -6.78 8.52
C ASN A 96 -15.23 -6.21 7.23
N SER A 97 -14.18 -5.40 7.37
CA SER A 97 -13.53 -4.74 6.22
C SER A 97 -12.08 -5.18 6.09
N GLN A 98 -11.79 -5.99 5.07
CA GLN A 98 -10.43 -6.42 4.74
C GLN A 98 -9.48 -5.22 4.52
N LEU A 99 -9.99 -4.12 3.95
CA LEU A 99 -9.19 -2.90 3.77
C LEU A 99 -8.80 -2.28 5.11
N ALA A 100 -9.74 -2.18 6.06
CA ALA A 100 -9.47 -1.66 7.39
C ALA A 100 -8.50 -2.57 8.16
N GLN A 101 -8.73 -3.88 8.13
CA GLN A 101 -7.88 -4.88 8.77
C GLN A 101 -6.46 -4.87 8.21
N LEU A 102 -6.30 -4.82 6.89
CA LEU A 102 -4.98 -4.76 6.25
C LEU A 102 -4.23 -3.47 6.59
N LEU A 103 -4.95 -2.33 6.67
CA LEU A 103 -4.35 -1.07 7.08
C LEU A 103 -3.89 -1.10 8.54
N LEU A 104 -4.70 -1.64 9.45
CA LEU A 104 -4.36 -1.77 10.86
C LEU A 104 -3.19 -2.73 11.09
N LEU A 105 -3.15 -3.83 10.34
CA LEU A 105 -2.06 -4.78 10.35
C LEU A 105 -0.76 -4.12 9.86
N THR A 106 -0.83 -3.40 8.73
CA THR A 106 0.33 -2.69 8.16
C THR A 106 0.86 -1.66 9.16
N GLU A 107 -0.04 -0.93 9.83
CA GLU A 107 0.34 0.04 10.85
C GLU A 107 0.99 -0.62 12.07
N ALA A 108 0.45 -1.74 12.53
CA ALA A 108 1.04 -2.50 13.64
C ALA A 108 2.46 -3.00 13.30
N ILE A 109 2.64 -3.57 12.10
CA ILE A 109 3.95 -4.02 11.61
C ILE A 109 4.93 -2.85 11.48
N ARG A 110 4.49 -1.73 10.89
CA ARG A 110 5.33 -0.52 10.74
C ARG A 110 5.82 0.05 12.08
N LYS A 111 5.01 -0.09 13.13
CA LYS A 111 5.34 0.32 14.49
C LYS A 111 6.07 -0.75 15.30
N GLU A 112 6.41 -1.88 14.67
CA GLU A 112 7.01 -3.05 15.32
C GLU A 112 6.13 -3.64 16.45
N ASN A 113 4.82 -3.34 16.43
CA ASN A 113 3.83 -3.89 17.34
C ASN A 113 3.34 -5.26 16.84
N PHE A 114 4.25 -6.22 16.74
CA PHE A 114 3.93 -7.54 16.16
C PHE A 114 2.89 -8.33 16.99
N ALA A 115 2.80 -8.08 18.29
CA ALA A 115 1.74 -8.64 19.14
C ALA A 115 0.35 -8.16 18.72
N ASP A 116 0.19 -6.87 18.42
CA ASP A 116 -1.08 -6.30 17.93
C ASP A 116 -1.41 -6.85 16.53
N ALA A 117 -0.40 -7.02 15.68
CA ALA A 117 -0.57 -7.61 14.35
C ALA A 117 -1.07 -9.07 14.44
N ALA A 118 -0.50 -9.88 15.33
CA ALA A 118 -0.96 -11.25 15.57
C ALA A 118 -2.39 -11.29 16.12
N ALA A 119 -2.74 -10.40 17.04
CA ALA A 119 -4.08 -10.32 17.62
C ALA A 119 -5.18 -9.98 16.58
N LEU A 120 -4.84 -9.32 15.46
CA LEU A 120 -5.81 -9.09 14.38
C LEU A 120 -6.23 -10.40 13.71
N PHE A 121 -5.32 -11.35 13.52
CA PHE A 121 -5.64 -12.68 12.99
C PHE A 121 -6.48 -13.50 13.97
N GLU A 122 -6.22 -13.40 15.27
CA GLU A 122 -7.04 -14.04 16.31
C GLU A 122 -8.48 -13.51 16.33
N LYS A 123 -8.66 -12.24 15.96
CA LYS A 123 -9.96 -11.58 15.79
C LYS A 123 -10.64 -11.91 14.46
N GLY A 124 -10.03 -12.72 13.61
CA GLY A 124 -10.61 -13.21 12.36
C GLY A 124 -10.22 -12.43 11.10
N ALA A 125 -9.19 -11.59 11.15
CA ALA A 125 -8.62 -11.03 9.93
C ALA A 125 -8.16 -12.17 8.99
N SER A 126 -8.62 -12.13 7.74
CA SER A 126 -8.25 -13.09 6.71
C SER A 126 -8.39 -12.48 5.33
N PHE A 127 -7.41 -12.73 4.47
CA PHE A 127 -7.31 -12.17 3.14
C PHE A 127 -7.26 -13.28 2.09
N SER A 128 -6.11 -13.91 1.94
CA SER A 128 -5.90 -15.05 1.05
C SER A 128 -4.86 -15.97 1.68
N PRO A 129 -4.89 -17.28 1.43
CA PRO A 129 -3.93 -18.20 2.05
C PRO A 129 -2.47 -17.79 1.85
N LEU A 130 -2.13 -17.26 0.67
CA LEU A 130 -0.79 -16.75 0.39
C LEU A 130 -0.46 -15.53 1.26
N LEU A 131 -1.32 -14.53 1.28
CA LEU A 131 -1.06 -13.29 2.03
C LEU A 131 -1.06 -13.53 3.54
N ASP A 132 -2.00 -14.35 4.03
CA ASP A 132 -2.14 -14.70 5.44
C ASP A 132 -0.86 -15.41 5.95
N GLY A 133 -0.37 -16.42 5.23
CA GLY A 133 0.86 -17.14 5.60
C GLY A 133 2.11 -16.25 5.56
N LEU A 134 2.25 -15.40 4.53
CA LEU A 134 3.37 -14.46 4.44
C LEU A 134 3.38 -13.49 5.63
N ILE A 135 2.24 -12.88 5.94
CA ILE A 135 2.14 -11.93 7.03
C ILE A 135 2.44 -12.62 8.36
N ARG A 136 1.82 -13.79 8.63
CA ARG A 136 2.03 -14.54 9.89
C ARG A 136 3.50 -14.88 10.08
N GLY A 137 4.16 -15.42 9.04
CA GLY A 137 5.59 -15.72 9.09
C GLY A 137 6.45 -14.49 9.46
N TRP A 138 6.20 -13.33 8.84
CA TRP A 138 6.93 -12.10 9.18
C TRP A 138 6.56 -11.52 10.56
N VAL A 139 5.31 -11.65 10.98
CA VAL A 139 4.85 -11.20 12.31
C VAL A 139 5.50 -12.05 13.41
N ASP A 140 5.55 -13.37 13.24
CA ASP A 140 6.22 -14.26 14.20
C ASP A 140 7.73 -14.06 14.22
N PHE A 141 8.34 -13.82 13.05
CA PHE A 141 9.75 -13.42 12.98
C PHE A 141 10.01 -12.11 13.74
N GLY A 142 9.17 -11.09 13.53
CA GLY A 142 9.26 -9.81 14.25
C GLY A 142 9.08 -9.93 15.76
N LYS A 143 8.31 -10.92 16.24
CA LYS A 143 8.21 -11.28 17.66
C LYS A 143 9.48 -11.95 18.21
N GLY A 144 10.44 -12.30 17.35
CA GLY A 144 11.61 -13.11 17.69
C GLY A 144 11.33 -14.61 17.76
N ASP A 145 10.15 -15.06 17.29
CA ASP A 145 9.78 -16.48 17.28
C ASP A 145 10.15 -17.11 15.94
N MET A 146 11.44 -17.42 15.78
CA MET A 146 11.99 -18.07 14.59
C MET A 146 11.34 -19.44 14.31
N SER A 147 10.94 -20.16 15.36
CA SER A 147 10.32 -21.48 15.22
C SER A 147 8.91 -21.37 14.64
N ALA A 148 8.09 -20.46 15.16
CA ALA A 148 6.76 -20.19 14.61
C ALA A 148 6.84 -19.64 13.17
N ALA A 149 7.74 -18.68 12.92
CA ALA A 149 7.94 -18.13 11.57
C ALA A 149 8.34 -19.22 10.55
N THR A 150 9.24 -20.12 10.94
CA THR A 150 9.64 -21.25 10.08
C THR A 150 8.48 -22.21 9.84
N ALA A 151 7.65 -22.48 10.85
CA ALA A 151 6.49 -23.35 10.71
C ALA A 151 5.45 -22.79 9.73
N GLU A 152 5.18 -21.48 9.77
CA GLU A 152 4.29 -20.80 8.81
C GLU A 152 4.80 -20.97 7.37
N PHE A 153 6.09 -20.75 7.13
CA PHE A 153 6.67 -20.95 5.80
C PHE A 153 6.69 -22.43 5.38
N ASP A 154 6.96 -23.37 6.29
CA ASP A 154 6.93 -24.80 5.97
C ASP A 154 5.51 -25.28 5.61
N GLU A 155 4.47 -24.76 6.26
CA GLU A 155 3.08 -25.01 5.89
C GLU A 155 2.78 -24.47 4.49
N MET A 156 3.18 -23.24 4.19
CA MET A 156 3.06 -22.67 2.85
C MET A 156 3.81 -23.52 1.80
N ARG A 157 5.01 -24.00 2.14
CA ARG A 157 5.87 -24.81 1.27
C ARG A 157 5.20 -26.13 0.86
N ALA A 158 4.30 -26.67 1.68
CA ALA A 158 3.57 -27.90 1.37
C ALA A 158 2.63 -27.73 0.16
N ASN A 159 2.17 -26.51 -0.12
CA ASN A 159 1.39 -26.20 -1.32
C ASN A 159 2.32 -25.80 -2.49
N ASN A 160 2.27 -26.57 -3.58
CA ASN A 160 3.11 -26.32 -4.76
C ASN A 160 2.96 -24.92 -5.36
N ALA A 161 1.77 -24.31 -5.31
CA ALA A 161 1.54 -22.97 -5.82
C ALA A 161 2.15 -21.87 -4.92
N MET A 162 2.35 -22.16 -3.63
CA MET A 162 2.90 -21.22 -2.65
C MET A 162 4.39 -21.46 -2.33
N ARG A 163 4.92 -22.64 -2.72
CA ARG A 163 6.32 -23.05 -2.50
C ARG A 163 7.33 -21.97 -2.85
N VAL A 164 7.23 -21.40 -4.05
CA VAL A 164 8.19 -20.37 -4.50
C VAL A 164 8.21 -19.15 -3.57
N PHE A 165 7.04 -18.71 -3.10
CA PHE A 165 6.89 -17.58 -2.18
C PHE A 165 7.42 -17.89 -0.80
N SER A 166 7.07 -19.07 -0.26
CA SER A 166 7.63 -19.58 0.99
C SER A 166 9.16 -19.56 0.95
N ASP A 167 9.74 -20.15 -0.11
CA ASP A 167 11.18 -20.33 -0.22
C ASP A 167 11.91 -19.01 -0.30
N TYR A 168 11.36 -18.07 -1.08
CA TYR A 168 11.90 -16.72 -1.18
C TYR A 168 11.88 -16.00 0.18
N HIS A 169 10.71 -15.92 0.84
CA HIS A 169 10.59 -15.17 2.08
C HIS A 169 11.35 -15.80 3.24
N ARG A 170 11.38 -17.14 3.31
CA ARG A 170 12.21 -17.86 4.28
C ARG A 170 13.70 -17.63 4.02
N ALA A 171 14.13 -17.58 2.77
CA ALA A 171 15.52 -17.24 2.45
C ALA A 171 15.89 -15.82 2.90
N LEU A 172 15.00 -14.84 2.72
CA LEU A 172 15.21 -13.48 3.23
C LEU A 172 15.34 -13.49 4.75
N MET A 173 14.45 -14.19 5.45
CA MET A 173 14.50 -14.31 6.90
C MET A 173 15.83 -14.90 7.39
N LEU A 174 16.32 -15.96 6.73
CA LEU A 174 17.62 -16.57 7.05
C LEU A 174 18.78 -15.60 6.78
N ALA A 175 18.75 -14.87 5.66
CA ALA A 175 19.78 -13.88 5.34
C ALA A 175 19.83 -12.75 6.37
N VAL A 176 18.67 -12.27 6.85
CA VAL A 176 18.59 -11.21 7.88
C VAL A 176 19.28 -11.64 9.19
N VAL A 177 19.22 -12.91 9.56
CA VAL A 177 19.89 -13.44 10.76
C VAL A 177 21.31 -13.96 10.50
N GLY A 178 21.83 -13.76 9.28
CA GLY A 178 23.18 -14.15 8.88
C GLY A 178 23.35 -15.62 8.48
N ASP A 179 22.27 -16.40 8.35
CA ASP A 179 22.32 -17.75 7.78
C ASP A 179 22.28 -17.68 6.25
N PHE A 180 23.39 -17.22 5.66
CA PHE A 180 23.52 -17.05 4.22
C PHE A 180 23.59 -18.39 3.50
N GLU A 181 24.18 -19.43 4.11
CA GLU A 181 24.21 -20.78 3.55
C GLU A 181 22.81 -21.39 3.44
N GLY A 182 21.99 -21.24 4.50
CA GLY A 182 20.60 -21.65 4.50
C GLY A 182 19.76 -20.85 3.50
N SER A 183 20.01 -19.55 3.42
CA SER A 183 19.37 -18.66 2.44
C SER A 183 19.69 -19.06 1.00
N GLU A 184 20.97 -19.26 0.68
CA GLU A 184 21.45 -19.69 -0.63
C GLU A 184 20.85 -21.04 -1.03
N LYS A 185 20.78 -21.99 -0.09
CA LYS A 185 20.18 -23.30 -0.36
C LYS A 185 18.72 -23.19 -0.84
N LEU A 186 17.97 -22.22 -0.30
CA LEU A 186 16.60 -21.95 -0.75
C LEU A 186 16.58 -21.17 -2.07
N LEU A 187 17.41 -20.14 -2.22
CA LEU A 187 17.43 -19.27 -3.40
C LEU A 187 17.98 -19.95 -4.66
N ALA A 188 18.92 -20.88 -4.51
CA ALA A 188 19.41 -21.75 -5.58
C ALA A 188 18.32 -22.71 -6.09
N GLY A 189 17.29 -22.96 -5.28
CA GLY A 189 16.14 -23.78 -5.60
C GLY A 189 16.47 -25.25 -5.83
N GLU A 190 15.53 -25.97 -6.45
CA GLU A 190 15.66 -27.41 -6.71
C GLU A 190 16.14 -27.67 -8.14
N ASN A 191 17.00 -28.67 -8.34
CA ASN A 191 17.49 -29.09 -9.67
C ASN A 191 18.14 -27.97 -10.51
N GLY A 192 18.78 -27.00 -9.85
CA GLY A 192 19.42 -25.87 -10.51
C GLY A 192 18.43 -24.88 -11.14
N GLN A 193 17.19 -24.84 -10.65
CA GLN A 193 16.20 -23.82 -10.98
C GLN A 193 16.05 -22.85 -9.80
N PRO A 194 16.73 -21.69 -9.84
CA PRO A 194 16.66 -20.70 -8.76
C PRO A 194 15.24 -20.20 -8.50
N VAL A 195 14.99 -19.79 -7.27
CA VAL A 195 13.74 -19.13 -6.88
C VAL A 195 13.67 -17.77 -7.57
N ARG A 196 12.65 -17.59 -8.42
CA ARG A 196 12.42 -16.38 -9.22
C ARG A 196 10.95 -15.98 -9.16
N ILE A 197 10.66 -14.95 -8.37
CA ILE A 197 9.32 -14.33 -8.25
C ILE A 197 9.31 -12.95 -8.91
N GLY A 198 10.48 -12.32 -8.99
CA GLY A 198 10.69 -11.03 -9.61
C GLY A 198 12.10 -10.53 -9.34
N ARG A 199 12.33 -9.24 -9.61
CA ARG A 199 13.62 -8.58 -9.43
C ARG A 199 14.20 -8.75 -8.01
N GLY A 200 13.37 -8.59 -6.98
CA GLY A 200 13.83 -8.73 -5.58
C GLY A 200 14.42 -10.10 -5.26
N SER A 201 13.88 -11.19 -5.82
CA SER A 201 14.45 -12.55 -5.64
C SER A 201 15.77 -12.77 -6.37
N LEU A 202 16.03 -12.00 -7.43
CA LEU A 202 17.32 -12.01 -8.13
C LEU A 202 18.36 -11.27 -7.29
N ILE A 203 18.03 -10.06 -6.84
CA ILE A 203 18.90 -9.20 -6.03
C ILE A 203 19.28 -9.91 -4.72
N ALA A 204 18.31 -10.45 -4.00
CA ALA A 204 18.58 -11.19 -2.76
C ALA A 204 19.56 -12.36 -2.97
N HIS A 205 19.43 -13.11 -4.09
CA HIS A 205 20.35 -14.20 -4.41
C HIS A 205 21.75 -13.67 -4.73
N ILE A 206 21.87 -12.57 -5.46
CA ILE A 206 23.15 -11.90 -5.74
C ILE A 206 23.83 -11.44 -4.44
N GLU A 207 23.08 -10.81 -3.55
CA GLU A 207 23.58 -10.29 -2.28
C GLU A 207 24.00 -11.42 -1.33
N VAL A 208 23.19 -12.48 -1.22
CA VAL A 208 23.51 -13.69 -0.44
C VAL A 208 24.77 -14.38 -0.97
N LEU A 209 24.92 -14.52 -2.29
CA LEU A 209 26.16 -15.04 -2.88
C LEU A 209 27.36 -14.16 -2.55
N SER A 210 27.19 -12.84 -2.53
CA SER A 210 28.27 -11.92 -2.16
C SER A 210 28.67 -12.04 -0.69
N GLN A 211 27.68 -12.19 0.21
CA GLN A 211 27.93 -12.44 1.64
C GLN A 211 28.66 -13.78 1.90
N LEU A 212 28.47 -14.76 1.01
CA LEU A 212 29.20 -16.03 1.03
C LEU A 212 30.58 -15.97 0.34
N GLU A 213 31.08 -14.78 0.00
CA GLU A 213 32.32 -14.57 -0.76
C GLU A 213 32.30 -15.21 -2.16
N ARG A 214 31.11 -15.51 -2.70
CA ARG A 214 30.88 -16.11 -4.01
C ARG A 214 30.56 -15.08 -5.09
N ASN A 215 31.27 -13.94 -5.08
CA ASN A 215 31.13 -12.88 -6.09
C ASN A 215 31.18 -13.41 -7.54
N PRO A 216 32.05 -14.37 -7.92
CA PRO A 216 32.04 -14.93 -9.28
C PRO A 216 30.72 -15.61 -9.67
N ASP A 217 29.99 -16.19 -8.73
CA ASP A 217 28.69 -16.80 -9.00
C ASP A 217 27.59 -15.74 -9.04
N ALA A 218 27.66 -14.72 -8.18
CA ALA A 218 26.76 -13.57 -8.21
C ALA A 218 26.80 -12.84 -9.56
N ILE A 219 28.00 -12.69 -10.14
CA ILE A 219 28.21 -12.10 -11.47
C ILE A 219 27.50 -12.92 -12.56
N LYS A 220 27.62 -14.25 -12.55
CA LYS A 220 26.94 -15.12 -13.53
C LYS A 220 25.41 -14.97 -13.44
N VAL A 221 24.88 -14.80 -12.23
CA VAL A 221 23.45 -14.55 -12.02
C VAL A 221 23.01 -13.24 -12.67
N ILE A 222 23.79 -12.16 -12.51
CA ILE A 222 23.55 -10.86 -13.17
C ILE A 222 23.60 -11.00 -14.69
N GLU A 223 24.68 -11.60 -15.22
CA GLU A 223 24.90 -11.76 -16.67
C GLU A 223 23.76 -12.55 -17.33
N GLY A 224 23.33 -13.64 -16.69
CA GLY A 224 22.21 -14.46 -17.17
C GLY A 224 20.86 -13.73 -17.11
N ALA A 225 20.68 -12.80 -16.18
CA ALA A 225 19.45 -12.02 -16.05
C ALA A 225 19.39 -10.83 -17.03
N MET A 226 20.52 -10.19 -17.30
CA MET A 226 20.54 -8.96 -18.10
C MET A 226 20.15 -9.20 -19.56
N ASN A 227 20.51 -10.33 -20.20
CA ASN A 227 20.17 -10.64 -21.60
C ASN A 227 20.31 -9.44 -22.59
N GLY A 228 21.29 -8.55 -22.37
CA GLY A 228 21.52 -7.34 -23.18
C GLY A 228 20.75 -6.07 -22.77
N SER A 229 20.04 -6.07 -21.64
CA SER A 229 19.35 -4.89 -21.09
C SER A 229 20.26 -4.03 -20.21
N GLY A 230 20.15 -2.70 -20.35
CA GLY A 230 20.94 -1.70 -19.63
C GLY A 230 20.38 -1.35 -18.25
N ASP A 231 20.22 -2.34 -17.40
CA ASP A 231 19.71 -2.15 -16.05
C ASP A 231 20.77 -1.51 -15.13
N LEU A 232 20.56 -0.23 -14.79
CA LEU A 232 21.53 0.57 -14.02
C LEU A 232 21.82 -0.02 -12.64
N GLU A 233 20.84 -0.64 -11.99
CA GLU A 233 21.01 -1.27 -10.70
C GLU A 233 21.92 -2.50 -10.82
N MET A 234 21.63 -3.38 -11.79
CA MET A 234 22.45 -4.56 -12.05
C MET A 234 23.88 -4.20 -12.47
N LEU A 235 24.06 -3.13 -13.26
CA LEU A 235 25.37 -2.60 -13.61
C LEU A 235 26.12 -2.08 -12.38
N ASN A 236 25.44 -1.44 -11.44
CA ASN A 236 26.05 -0.99 -10.19
C ASN A 236 26.50 -2.18 -9.33
N LEU A 237 25.63 -3.18 -9.16
CA LEU A 237 25.97 -4.41 -8.43
C LEU A 237 27.16 -5.12 -9.09
N LEU A 238 27.15 -5.25 -10.42
CA LEU A 238 28.25 -5.84 -11.19
C LEU A 238 29.57 -5.10 -10.98
N GLN A 239 29.56 -3.77 -10.98
CA GLN A 239 30.76 -2.96 -10.73
C GLN A 239 31.33 -3.23 -9.33
N ARG A 240 30.48 -3.25 -8.31
CA ARG A 240 30.89 -3.50 -6.91
C ARG A 240 31.45 -4.90 -6.72
N LEU A 241 30.79 -5.91 -7.29
CA LEU A 241 31.24 -7.30 -7.26
C LEU A 241 32.61 -7.48 -7.94
N ASN A 242 32.83 -6.83 -9.08
CA ASN A 242 34.12 -6.84 -9.79
C ASN A 242 35.23 -6.11 -9.02
N ALA A 243 34.89 -5.11 -8.20
CA ALA A 243 35.82 -4.46 -7.29
C ALA A 243 36.15 -5.31 -6.04
N GLY A 244 35.52 -6.48 -5.89
CA GLY A 244 35.71 -7.36 -4.73
C GLY A 244 34.94 -6.91 -3.49
N GLU A 245 33.97 -6.01 -3.64
CA GLU A 245 33.11 -5.60 -2.52
C GLU A 245 32.16 -6.73 -2.10
N THR A 246 31.85 -6.78 -0.81
CA THR A 246 30.71 -7.53 -0.27
C THR A 246 29.46 -6.65 -0.34
N LEU A 247 28.44 -7.13 -1.02
CA LEU A 247 27.15 -6.44 -1.11
C LEU A 247 26.37 -6.57 0.21
N PRO A 248 25.73 -5.51 0.72
CA PRO A 248 24.86 -5.61 1.89
C PRO A 248 23.59 -6.42 1.56
N ILE A 249 22.99 -7.00 2.61
CA ILE A 249 21.60 -7.47 2.63
C ILE A 249 20.67 -6.30 2.98
#